data_AF-A0A249PCB4-F1
#
_entry.id   AF-A0A249PCB4-F1
#
_cell.length_a   1.000
_cell.length_b   1.000
_cell.length_c   1.000
_cell.angle_alpha   90.00
_cell.angle_beta   90.00
_cell.angle_gamma   90.00
#
_symmetry.space_group_name_H-M   'P 1'
#
loop_
_entity.id
_entity.type
_entity.pdbx_description
1 polymer ?
#
loop_
_entity_poly.entity_id
_entity_poly.type
_entity_poly.pdbx_seq_one_letter_code
_entity_poly.pdbx_strand_id
1 'polypeptide(L)'
;MMFRGKSWKWQDGAGFMRDEGRLFRAWAQDGKKATWAEGRWIVTDSGMLCLKATWHSQGEAAQDKTCFSHRVLDGTIYQRREPAGDWYIFKHARPVADDEFFRLVKKDLVSARLPIIQISGENSIRPRPEADQVGGVQ
;
A
#
# COMPACT_ATOMS: atom_id res chain seq x y z
N MET A 1 -7.16 -14.84 -11.14
CA MET A 1 -7.53 -13.71 -10.26
C MET A 1 -6.51 -12.60 -10.40
N MET A 2 -6.96 -11.36 -10.67
CA MET A 2 -6.13 -10.24 -11.13
C MET A 2 -5.04 -9.79 -10.15
N PHE A 3 -5.34 -9.77 -8.85
CA PHE A 3 -4.44 -9.22 -7.81
C PHE A 3 -3.51 -10.25 -7.16
N ARG A 4 -3.82 -11.54 -7.31
CA ARG A 4 -3.16 -12.65 -6.62
C ARG A 4 -1.65 -12.68 -6.88
N GLY A 5 -0.84 -12.54 -5.84
CA GLY A 5 0.62 -12.64 -5.91
C GLY A 5 1.28 -11.47 -6.67
N LYS A 6 0.63 -10.30 -6.69
CA LYS A 6 1.14 -9.10 -7.35
C LYS A 6 1.30 -7.96 -6.36
N SER A 7 2.15 -7.00 -6.72
CA SER A 7 2.15 -5.67 -6.12
C SER A 7 1.37 -4.70 -7.00
N TRP A 8 0.54 -3.86 -6.40
CA TRP A 8 -0.01 -2.67 -7.04
C TRP A 8 0.88 -1.49 -6.66
N LYS A 9 1.52 -0.88 -7.66
CA LYS A 9 2.39 0.28 -7.49
C LYS A 9 1.56 1.57 -7.58
N TRP A 10 1.77 2.52 -6.67
CA TRP A 10 1.32 3.91 -6.82
C TRP A 10 2.53 4.85 -6.95
N GLN A 11 2.32 6.16 -6.91
CA GLN A 11 3.39 7.15 -7.15
C GLN A 11 4.57 6.92 -6.20
N ASP A 12 4.28 6.94 -4.90
CA ASP A 12 5.28 6.84 -3.83
C ASP A 12 4.98 5.67 -2.89
N GLY A 13 4.71 4.49 -3.46
CA GLY A 13 4.49 3.29 -2.68
C GLY A 13 4.00 2.09 -3.45
N ALA A 14 3.78 1.01 -2.70
CA ALA A 14 3.26 -0.24 -3.24
C ALA A 14 2.54 -1.06 -2.17
N GLY A 15 1.58 -1.86 -2.63
CA GLY A 15 0.85 -2.83 -1.82
C GLY A 15 0.98 -4.20 -2.44
N PHE A 16 1.33 -5.23 -1.66
CA PHE A 16 1.51 -6.61 -2.09
C PHE A 16 0.34 -7.47 -1.60
N MET A 17 -0.38 -8.07 -2.54
CA MET A 17 -1.50 -8.99 -2.31
C MET A 17 -0.99 -10.43 -2.37
N ARG A 18 -0.41 -10.90 -1.27
CA ARG A 18 0.07 -12.28 -1.16
C ARG A 18 -1.11 -13.24 -1.22
N ASP A 19 -0.98 -14.27 -2.02
CA ASP A 19 -2.03 -15.26 -2.18
C ASP A 19 -2.28 -16.06 -0.89
N GLU A 20 -1.20 -16.63 -0.35
CA GLU A 20 -1.23 -17.40 0.89
C GLU A 20 -1.79 -16.54 2.03
N GLY A 21 -2.84 -17.07 2.67
CA GLY A 21 -3.52 -16.40 3.77
C GLY A 21 -4.19 -15.08 3.39
N ARG A 22 -4.29 -14.71 2.10
CA ARG A 22 -4.80 -13.40 1.65
C ARG A 22 -4.13 -12.23 2.37
N LEU A 23 -2.82 -12.32 2.62
CA LEU A 23 -2.10 -11.29 3.35
C LEU A 23 -1.87 -10.07 2.46
N PHE A 24 -2.12 -8.89 3.03
CA PHE A 24 -1.84 -7.62 2.42
C PHE A 24 -0.76 -6.91 3.22
N ARG A 25 0.25 -6.41 2.51
CA ARG A 25 1.27 -5.55 3.11
C ARG A 25 1.53 -4.36 2.20
N ALA A 26 1.80 -3.20 2.76
CA ALA A 26 2.02 -2.00 1.98
C ALA A 26 3.03 -1.06 2.61
N TRP A 27 3.51 -0.14 1.79
CA TRP A 27 4.19 1.05 2.25
C TRP A 27 3.81 2.24 1.37
N ALA A 28 3.77 3.43 1.98
CA ALA A 28 3.60 4.69 1.28
C ALA A 28 4.60 5.70 1.83
N GLN A 29 4.98 6.66 1.01
CA GLN A 29 5.89 7.73 1.38
C GLN A 29 5.31 9.08 0.92
N ASP A 30 5.27 10.03 1.84
CA ASP A 30 4.93 11.43 1.58
C ASP A 30 6.07 12.30 2.10
N GLY A 31 6.92 12.76 1.19
CA GLY A 31 8.18 13.43 1.51
C GLY A 31 9.06 12.60 2.45
N LYS A 32 9.23 13.09 3.69
CA LYS A 32 10.03 12.42 4.73
C LYS A 32 9.23 11.45 5.61
N LYS A 33 7.90 11.43 5.48
CA LYS A 33 7.03 10.55 6.27
C LYS A 33 6.81 9.27 5.49
N ALA A 34 7.26 8.15 6.06
CA ALA A 34 6.99 6.83 5.52
C ALA A 34 6.01 6.11 6.44
N THR A 35 4.99 5.51 5.84
CA THR A 35 4.02 4.66 6.54
C THR A 35 4.09 3.26 5.97
N TRP A 36 3.73 2.28 6.79
CA TRP A 36 3.63 0.90 6.36
C TRP A 36 2.35 0.28 6.88
N ALA A 37 1.89 -0.77 6.21
CA ALA A 37 0.65 -1.43 6.60
C ALA A 37 0.76 -2.94 6.51
N GLU A 38 0.04 -3.62 7.40
CA GLU A 38 -0.18 -5.06 7.36
C GLU A 38 -1.64 -5.38 7.60
N GLY A 39 -2.12 -6.43 6.94
CA GLY A 39 -3.49 -6.87 7.05
C GLY A 39 -3.85 -7.92 6.03
N ARG A 40 -5.06 -7.82 5.48
CA ARG A 40 -5.60 -8.78 4.51
C ARG A 40 -6.26 -8.09 3.34
N TRP A 41 -6.29 -8.78 2.21
CA TRP A 41 -7.08 -8.39 1.05
C TRP A 41 -8.24 -9.37 0.85
N ILE A 42 -9.39 -8.81 0.48
CA ILE A 42 -10.64 -9.55 0.31
C ILE A 42 -11.10 -9.33 -1.12
N VAL A 43 -11.65 -10.37 -1.72
CA VAL A 43 -12.23 -10.37 -3.04
C VAL A 43 -13.56 -11.10 -2.97
N THR A 44 -14.57 -10.56 -3.63
CA THR A 44 -15.93 -11.11 -3.64
C THR A 44 -16.32 -11.47 -5.07
N ASP A 45 -17.32 -12.33 -5.20
CA ASP A 45 -17.82 -12.75 -6.53
C ASP A 45 -18.49 -11.61 -7.30
N SER A 46 -18.89 -10.53 -6.62
CA SER A 46 -19.41 -9.30 -7.24
C SER A 46 -18.32 -8.40 -7.84
N GLY A 47 -17.04 -8.80 -7.76
CA GLY A 47 -15.92 -8.03 -8.31
C GLY A 47 -15.36 -6.97 -7.36
N MET A 48 -15.77 -6.93 -6.09
CA MET A 48 -15.20 -6.02 -5.11
C MET A 48 -13.87 -6.55 -4.57
N LEU A 49 -12.83 -5.70 -4.56
CA LEU A 49 -11.57 -5.85 -3.83
C LEU A 49 -11.61 -4.94 -2.59
N CYS A 50 -11.23 -5.43 -1.42
CA CYS A 50 -10.99 -4.58 -0.25
C CYS A 50 -9.61 -4.84 0.33
N LEU A 51 -8.88 -3.76 0.64
CA LEU A 51 -7.62 -3.77 1.36
C LEU A 51 -7.91 -3.32 2.79
N LYS A 52 -7.89 -4.26 3.75
CA LYS A 52 -8.11 -3.97 5.17
C LYS A 52 -6.79 -4.14 5.90
N ALA A 53 -6.26 -3.05 6.44
CA ALA A 53 -4.93 -3.05 7.05
C ALA A 53 -4.85 -2.09 8.24
N THR A 54 -3.90 -2.36 9.12
CA THR A 54 -3.43 -1.38 10.10
C THR A 54 -2.25 -0.65 9.49
N TRP A 55 -2.36 0.66 9.35
CA TRP A 55 -1.29 1.55 8.92
C TRP A 55 -0.53 2.07 10.14
N HIS A 56 0.78 2.07 10.06
CA HIS A 56 1.69 2.48 11.11
C HIS A 56 2.53 3.67 10.64
N SER A 57 2.69 4.66 11.53
CA SER A 57 3.48 5.87 11.29
C SER A 57 3.95 6.44 12.62
N GLN A 58 5.25 6.71 12.79
CA GLN A 58 5.78 7.47 13.94
C GLN A 58 5.29 7.00 15.34
N GLY A 59 5.09 5.69 15.52
CA GLY A 59 4.61 5.11 16.79
C GLY A 59 3.10 5.01 16.93
N GLU A 60 2.35 5.59 15.99
CA GLU A 60 0.90 5.48 15.90
C GLU A 60 0.49 4.38 14.94
N ALA A 61 -0.71 3.83 15.17
CA ALA A 61 -1.31 2.81 14.34
C ALA A 61 -2.81 3.08 14.16
N ALA A 62 -3.29 3.03 12.92
CA ALA A 62 -4.69 3.25 12.58
C ALA A 62 -5.18 2.19 11.61
N GLN A 63 -6.35 1.62 11.87
CA GLN A 63 -7.00 0.70 10.94
C GLN A 63 -7.67 1.49 9.81
N ASP A 64 -7.47 1.03 8.58
CA ASP A 64 -8.18 1.54 7.41
C ASP A 64 -8.64 0.40 6.50
N LYS A 65 -9.70 0.67 5.74
CA LYS A 65 -10.26 -0.24 4.75
C LYS A 65 -10.61 0.54 3.50
N THR A 66 -9.84 0.34 2.44
CA THR A 66 -10.16 0.87 1.11
C THR A 66 -10.72 -0.25 0.23
N CYS A 67 -11.87 -0.01 -0.41
CA CYS A 67 -12.50 -0.97 -1.32
C CYS A 67 -12.62 -0.41 -2.74
N PHE A 68 -12.57 -1.31 -3.72
CA PHE A 68 -12.68 -1.02 -5.15
C PHE A 68 -13.65 -2.00 -5.80
N SER A 69 -14.68 -1.47 -6.44
CA SER A 69 -15.60 -2.28 -7.26
C SER A 69 -15.08 -2.41 -8.68
N HIS A 70 -15.28 -3.57 -9.29
CA HIS A 70 -14.91 -3.81 -10.69
C HIS A 70 -16.13 -4.25 -11.51
N ARG A 71 -16.22 -3.76 -12.74
CA ARG A 71 -17.20 -4.21 -13.74
C ARG A 71 -16.51 -4.44 -15.06
N VAL A 72 -17.04 -5.36 -15.86
CA VAL A 72 -16.55 -5.64 -17.21
C VAL A 72 -17.64 -5.32 -18.21
N LEU A 73 -17.31 -4.52 -19.21
CA LEU A 73 -18.19 -4.22 -20.35
C LEU A 73 -17.33 -4.24 -21.61
N ASP A 74 -17.72 -5.05 -22.60
CA ASP A 74 -17.03 -5.20 -23.89
C ASP A 74 -15.52 -5.46 -23.79
N GLY A 75 -15.11 -6.23 -22.78
CA GLY A 75 -13.70 -6.55 -22.49
C GLY A 75 -12.92 -5.45 -21.76
N THR A 76 -13.51 -4.27 -21.58
CA THR A 76 -12.97 -3.18 -20.76
C THR A 76 -13.31 -3.41 -19.30
N ILE A 77 -12.33 -3.27 -18.42
CA ILE A 77 -12.49 -3.38 -16.97
C ILE A 77 -12.58 -1.96 -16.41
N TYR A 78 -13.69 -1.67 -15.75
CA TYR A 78 -13.91 -0.44 -15.01
C TYR A 78 -13.64 -0.70 -13.53
N GLN A 79 -13.02 0.28 -12.87
CA GLN A 79 -12.84 0.28 -11.43
C GLN A 79 -13.48 1.54 -10.84
N ARG A 80 -13.99 1.42 -9.61
CA ARG A 80 -14.47 2.53 -8.81
C ARG A 80 -13.97 2.37 -7.38
N ARG A 81 -13.43 3.43 -6.79
CA ARG A 81 -13.12 3.46 -5.36
C ARG A 81 -14.42 3.65 -4.57
N GLU A 82 -14.69 2.79 -3.60
CA GLU A 82 -15.89 2.89 -2.76
C GLU A 82 -15.66 3.84 -1.56
N PRO A 83 -16.72 4.48 -1.05
CA PRO A 83 -18.12 4.41 -1.52
C PRO A 83 -18.49 5.42 -2.61
N ALA A 84 -17.64 6.43 -2.86
CA ALA A 84 -18.03 7.63 -3.59
C ALA A 84 -17.08 8.06 -4.73
N GLY A 85 -16.14 7.20 -5.14
CA GLY A 85 -15.32 7.47 -6.30
C GLY A 85 -16.10 7.35 -7.61
N ASP A 86 -15.57 7.92 -8.67
CA ASP A 86 -16.10 7.75 -10.02
C ASP A 86 -15.65 6.42 -10.63
N TRP A 87 -16.44 5.92 -11.57
CA TRP A 87 -16.00 4.82 -12.42
C TRP A 87 -14.97 5.32 -13.43
N TYR A 88 -13.85 4.61 -13.53
CA TYR A 88 -12.82 4.88 -14.53
C TYR A 88 -12.36 3.58 -15.18
N ILE A 89 -11.70 3.71 -16.33
CA ILE A 89 -11.15 2.54 -17.04
C ILE A 89 -9.88 2.10 -16.33
N PHE A 90 -9.95 0.92 -15.72
CA PHE A 90 -8.80 0.26 -15.10
C PHE A 90 -7.95 -0.48 -16.12
N LYS A 91 -8.61 -1.05 -17.13
CA LYS A 91 -7.99 -1.75 -18.25
C LYS A 91 -8.87 -1.63 -19.49
N HIS A 92 -8.34 -1.06 -20.57
CA HIS A 92 -9.03 -1.09 -21.86
C HIS A 92 -9.14 -2.53 -22.42
N ALA A 93 -10.16 -2.78 -23.25
CA ALA A 93 -10.32 -4.06 -23.95
C ALA A 93 -9.05 -4.43 -24.75
N ARG A 94 -8.54 -3.49 -25.54
CA ARG A 94 -7.17 -3.50 -26.07
C ARG A 94 -6.30 -2.68 -25.13
N PRO A 95 -5.37 -3.30 -24.38
CA PRO A 95 -4.60 -2.58 -23.37
C PRO A 95 -3.81 -1.41 -23.97
N VAL A 96 -3.79 -0.28 -23.26
CA VAL A 96 -3.02 0.92 -23.62
C VAL A 96 -2.04 1.25 -22.50
N ALA A 97 -0.94 1.94 -22.82
CA ALA A 97 0.19 2.11 -21.90
C ALA A 97 -0.19 2.70 -20.53
N ASP A 98 -1.20 3.57 -20.49
CA ASP A 98 -1.65 4.27 -19.28
C ASP A 98 -2.70 3.49 -18.46
N ASP A 99 -3.07 2.28 -18.86
CA ASP A 99 -3.97 1.44 -18.07
C ASP A 99 -3.40 1.23 -16.67
N GLU A 100 -4.18 1.55 -15.64
CA GLU A 100 -3.77 1.32 -14.26
C GLU A 100 -3.48 -0.17 -13.99
N PHE A 101 -4.08 -1.07 -14.75
CA PHE A 101 -3.74 -2.48 -14.79
C PHE A 101 -2.24 -2.76 -14.91
N PHE A 102 -1.48 -1.94 -15.66
CA PHE A 102 -0.03 -2.12 -15.79
C PHE A 102 0.76 -1.78 -14.51
N ARG A 103 0.13 -1.11 -13.54
CA ARG A 103 0.69 -0.90 -12.20
C ARG A 103 0.62 -2.16 -11.32
N LEU A 104 -0.11 -3.21 -11.76
CA LEU A 104 -0.12 -4.52 -11.12
C LEU A 104 1.03 -5.39 -11.64
N VAL A 105 2.15 -5.39 -10.90
CA VAL A 105 3.36 -6.12 -11.28
C VAL A 105 3.45 -7.47 -10.57
N LYS A 106 3.92 -8.50 -11.28
CA LYS A 106 4.15 -9.84 -10.72
C LYS A 106 5.50 -9.91 -9.98
N LYS A 107 5.66 -9.04 -8.99
CA LYS A 107 6.86 -8.91 -8.16
C LYS A 107 6.44 -8.40 -6.78
N ASP A 108 7.10 -8.89 -5.73
CA ASP A 108 6.97 -8.31 -4.39
C ASP A 108 7.82 -7.04 -4.28
N LEU A 109 7.16 -5.89 -4.27
CA LEU A 109 7.78 -4.57 -4.10
C LEU A 109 7.78 -4.07 -2.64
N VAL A 110 7.34 -4.91 -1.69
CA VAL A 110 7.03 -4.50 -0.32
C VAL A 110 7.95 -5.16 0.69
N SER A 111 8.17 -6.48 0.60
CA SER A 111 8.90 -7.26 1.62
C SER A 111 10.29 -6.71 1.93
N ALA A 112 11.05 -6.30 0.91
CA ALA A 112 12.41 -5.77 1.10
C ALA A 112 12.42 -4.33 1.62
N ARG A 113 11.32 -3.57 1.44
CA ARG A 113 11.22 -2.16 1.83
C ARG A 113 10.70 -1.99 3.26
N LEU A 114 9.83 -2.90 3.71
CA LEU A 114 9.19 -2.85 5.02
C LEU A 114 10.17 -2.69 6.19
N PRO A 115 11.23 -3.51 6.34
CA PRO A 115 12.14 -3.39 7.48
C PRO A 115 12.83 -2.02 7.55
N ILE A 116 13.16 -1.44 6.39
CA ILE A 116 13.81 -0.12 6.30
C ILE A 116 12.89 0.98 6.84
N ILE A 117 11.59 0.91 6.53
CA ILE A 117 10.59 1.88 6.98
C ILE A 117 10.31 1.71 8.48
N GLN A 118 10.19 0.47 8.95
CA GLN A 118 9.96 0.18 10.37
C GLN A 118 11.10 0.72 11.25
N ILE A 119 12.36 0.46 10.89
CA ILE A 119 13.54 0.97 11.61
C ILE A 119 13.59 2.51 11.58
N SER A 120 13.28 3.13 10.43
CA SER A 120 13.29 4.59 10.31
C SER A 120 12.22 5.24 11.20
N GLY A 121 11.05 4.61 11.32
CA GLY A 121 10.00 5.04 12.23
C GLY A 121 10.42 4.97 13.69
N GLU A 122 11.04 3.86 14.11
CA GLU A 122 11.54 3.69 15.49
C GLU A 122 12.62 4.71 15.88
N ASN A 123 13.57 4.99 14.98
CA ASN A 123 14.60 6.01 15.22
C ASN A 123 14.03 7.43 15.32
N SER A 124 12.87 7.70 14.73
CA SER A 124 12.17 8.98 14.87
C SER A 124 11.41 9.12 16.19
N ILE A 125 11.09 8.01 16.86
CA ILE A 125 10.37 8.01 18.16
C ILE A 125 11.33 8.21 19.32
N ARG A 126 12.58 7.73 19.19
CA ARG A 126 13.58 7.92 20.25
C ARG A 126 13.98 9.40 20.32
N PRO A 127 13.91 10.05 21.50
CA PRO A 127 14.54 11.34 21.69
C PRO A 127 16.01 11.22 21.33
N ARG A 128 16.52 12.15 20.50
CA ARG A 128 17.97 12.31 20.35
C ARG A 128 18.50 12.62 21.75
N PRO A 129 19.45 11.84 22.30
CA PRO A 129 20.09 12.25 23.55
C PRO A 129 20.73 13.61 23.28
N GLU A 130 20.29 14.60 24.05
CA GLU A 130 20.93 15.90 24.13
C GLU A 130 22.40 15.63 24.44
N ALA A 131 23.30 16.17 23.61
CA ALA A 131 24.72 16.00 23.84
C ALA A 131 25.04 16.73 25.14
N ASP A 132 25.08 15.98 26.24
CA ASP A 132 25.60 16.43 27.52
C ASP A 132 27.00 17.00 27.27
N GLN A 133 27.10 18.33 27.32
CA GLN A 133 28.39 18.99 27.52
C GLN A 133 28.82 18.71 28.95
N VAL A 134 29.48 17.56 29.14
CA VAL A 134 30.30 17.31 30.32
C VAL A 134 31.76 17.51 29.94
N GLY A 135 32.30 18.60 30.44
CA GLY A 135 33.72 18.93 30.51
C GLY A 135 33.82 20.35 31.04
N GLY A 136 34.04 20.64 32.32
CA GLY A 136 34.82 19.91 33.30
C GLY A 136 36.09 20.72 33.59
N VAL A 137 36.04 21.45 34.72
CA VAL A 137 37.16 21.78 35.62
C VAL A 137 38.27 22.70 35.06
N GLN A 138 38.39 23.94 35.56
CA GLN A 138 39.21 24.29 36.74
C GLN A 138 39.00 25.76 37.13
#